data_AF-A0A6P1CXS0-F1
#
_entry.id   AF-A0A6P1CXS0-F1
#
_cell.length_a   1.000
_cell.length_b   1.000
_cell.length_c   1.000
_cell.angle_alpha   90.00
_cell.angle_beta   90.00
_cell.angle_gamma   90.00
#
_symmetry.space_group_name_H-M   'P 1'
#
loop_
_entity.id
_entity.type
_entity.pdbx_description
1 polymer ?
#
loop_
_entity_poly.entity_id
_entity_poly.type
_entity_poly.pdbx_seq_one_letter_code
_entity_poly.pdbx_strand_id
1 'polypeptide(L)'
;YNNARDDPEQDRVELAATLQWKLCSIHPFKADGNGGTSRELLAWSLLNSGLSPSAMEEFDDDFFTPLSVWVEKVRDGIARYEEWSARLDTLGR
;
A
#
# COMPACT_ATOMS: atom_id res chain seq x y z
N TYR A 1 -13.55 4.74 -1.03
CA TYR A 1 -12.44 4.73 -0.07
C TYR A 1 -12.82 5.51 1.19
N ASN A 2 -12.88 6.85 1.19
CA ASN A 2 -13.09 7.65 2.42
C ASN A 2 -14.24 7.16 3.32
N ASN A 3 -15.45 6.96 2.78
CA ASN A 3 -16.58 6.48 3.58
C ASN A 3 -16.41 5.05 4.09
N ALA A 4 -15.67 4.20 3.36
CA ALA A 4 -15.46 2.80 3.71
C ALA A 4 -14.28 2.62 4.69
N ARG A 5 -13.31 3.52 4.69
CA ARG A 5 -12.14 3.45 5.58
C ARG A 5 -12.52 3.53 7.07
N ASP A 6 -13.53 4.32 7.38
CA ASP A 6 -13.97 4.58 8.75
C ASP A 6 -14.92 3.47 9.28
N ASP A 7 -15.32 2.53 8.42
CA ASP A 7 -16.13 1.37 8.78
C ASP A 7 -15.24 0.25 9.37
N PRO A 8 -15.49 -0.19 10.62
CA PRO A 8 -14.70 -1.23 11.27
C PRO A 8 -14.86 -2.62 10.65
N GLU A 9 -15.91 -2.86 9.86
CA GLU A 9 -16.12 -4.15 9.17
C GLU A 9 -15.28 -4.28 7.89
N GLN A 10 -14.68 -3.17 7.42
CA GLN A 10 -13.88 -3.17 6.20
C GLN A 10 -12.43 -3.53 6.47
N ASP A 11 -11.86 -4.32 5.56
CA ASP A 11 -10.42 -4.56 5.54
C ASP A 11 -9.68 -3.33 4.99
N ARG A 12 -9.03 -2.60 5.90
CA ARG A 12 -8.33 -1.35 5.58
C ARG A 12 -7.12 -1.55 4.66
N VAL A 13 -6.46 -2.71 4.71
CA VAL A 13 -5.36 -3.03 3.80
C VAL A 13 -5.92 -3.28 2.41
N GLU A 14 -6.98 -4.07 2.30
CA GLU A 14 -7.64 -4.33 1.02
C GLU A 14 -8.16 -3.03 0.38
N LEU A 15 -8.76 -2.13 1.16
CA LEU A 15 -9.22 -0.83 0.68
C LEU A 15 -8.07 0.03 0.13
N ALA A 16 -6.93 0.08 0.82
CA ALA A 16 -5.75 0.85 0.40
C ALA A 16 -5.12 0.24 -0.86
N ALA A 17 -4.92 -1.08 -0.89
CA ALA A 17 -4.41 -1.81 -2.04
C ALA A 17 -5.32 -1.66 -3.27
N THR A 18 -6.64 -1.76 -3.08
CA THR A 18 -7.62 -1.56 -4.16
C THR A 18 -7.58 -0.15 -4.72
N LEU A 19 -7.43 0.87 -3.87
CA LEU A 19 -7.33 2.26 -4.31
C LEU A 19 -6.09 2.47 -5.18
N GLN A 20 -4.94 1.97 -4.75
CA GLN A 20 -3.69 2.03 -5.51
C GLN A 20 -3.81 1.25 -6.83
N TRP A 21 -4.32 0.02 -6.78
CA TRP A 21 -4.47 -0.86 -7.95
C TRP A 21 -5.36 -0.23 -9.02
N LYS A 22 -6.47 0.42 -8.60
CA LYS A 22 -7.35 1.18 -9.50
C LYS A 22 -6.66 2.40 -10.11
N LEU A 23 -5.86 3.14 -9.33
CA LEU A 23 -5.11 4.28 -9.87
C LEU A 23 -4.12 3.85 -10.94
N CYS A 24 -3.37 2.76 -10.71
CA CYS A 24 -2.48 2.19 -11.72
C CYS A 24 -3.23 1.74 -12.96
N SER A 25 -4.40 1.13 -12.77
CA SER A 25 -5.23 0.63 -13.87
C SER A 25 -5.78 1.72 -14.79
N ILE A 26 -6.13 2.87 -14.24
CA ILE A 26 -6.65 3.99 -15.05
C ILE A 26 -5.54 4.86 -15.65
N HIS A 27 -4.31 4.73 -15.14
CA HIS A 27 -3.10 5.38 -15.64
C HIS A 27 -3.30 6.88 -15.97
N PRO A 28 -3.66 7.71 -14.97
CA PRO A 28 -4.22 9.05 -15.24
C PRO A 28 -3.19 10.07 -15.74
N PHE A 29 -1.89 9.83 -15.57
CA PHE A 29 -0.83 10.73 -16.01
C PHE A 29 -0.30 10.31 -17.40
N LYS A 30 -0.23 11.27 -18.33
CA LYS A 30 0.04 10.99 -19.75
C LYS A 30 1.50 10.63 -20.09
N ALA A 31 2.46 10.92 -19.22
CA ALA A 31 3.88 10.74 -19.51
C ALA A 31 4.56 9.88 -18.43
N ASP A 32 4.73 10.43 -17.24
CA ASP A 32 5.36 9.80 -16.09
C ASP A 32 4.55 10.08 -14.81
N GLY A 33 5.01 9.53 -13.70
CA GLY A 33 4.43 9.79 -12.38
C GLY A 33 3.31 8.85 -11.94
N ASN A 34 2.77 7.97 -12.81
CA ASN A 34 1.77 6.98 -12.41
C ASN A 34 2.27 6.05 -11.30
N GLY A 35 3.45 5.44 -11.51
CA GLY A 35 4.05 4.54 -10.52
C GLY A 35 4.40 5.25 -9.21
N GLY A 36 5.05 6.42 -9.27
CA GLY A 36 5.37 7.19 -8.07
C GLY A 36 4.12 7.61 -7.30
N THR A 37 3.13 8.17 -7.99
CA THR A 37 1.89 8.64 -7.36
C THR A 37 1.09 7.50 -6.76
N SER A 38 1.03 6.34 -7.42
CA SER A 38 0.29 5.18 -6.88
C SER A 38 0.95 4.64 -5.60
N ARG A 39 2.28 4.61 -5.55
CA ARG A 39 3.07 4.23 -4.37
C ARG A 39 2.82 5.16 -3.20
N GLU A 40 2.91 6.47 -3.44
CA GLU A 40 2.61 7.49 -2.42
C GLU A 40 1.16 7.40 -1.94
N LEU A 41 0.21 7.13 -2.86
CA LEU A 41 -1.19 6.95 -2.50
C LEU A 41 -1.41 5.72 -1.61
N LEU A 42 -0.72 4.62 -1.86
CA LEU A 42 -0.77 3.44 -0.99
C LEU A 42 -0.25 3.77 0.41
N ALA A 43 0.94 4.36 0.50
CA ALA A 43 1.56 4.72 1.78
C ALA A 43 0.65 5.68 2.57
N TRP A 44 0.16 6.74 1.91
CA TRP A 44 -0.77 7.70 2.51
C TRP A 44 -2.07 7.03 3.00
N SER A 45 -2.62 6.09 2.23
CA SER A 45 -3.87 5.39 2.56
C SER A 45 -3.70 4.47 3.78
N LEU A 46 -2.58 3.75 3.86
CA LEU A 46 -2.25 2.87 4.99
C LEU A 46 -2.05 3.70 6.27
N LEU A 47 -1.24 4.75 6.19
CA LEU A 47 -0.96 5.64 7.32
C LEU A 47 -2.24 6.30 7.85
N ASN A 48 -3.09 6.81 6.97
CA ASN A 48 -4.39 7.38 7.35
C ASN A 48 -5.38 6.38 7.92
N SER A 49 -5.11 5.08 7.77
CA SER A 49 -5.89 3.99 8.34
C SER A 49 -5.33 3.49 9.67
N GLY A 50 -4.26 4.12 10.17
CA GLY A 50 -3.54 3.72 11.38
C GLY A 50 -2.63 2.50 11.19
N LEU A 51 -2.26 2.19 9.94
CA LEU A 51 -1.41 1.06 9.58
C LEU A 51 0.00 1.53 9.23
N SER A 52 0.98 0.64 9.36
CA SER A 52 2.35 0.90 8.89
C SER A 52 2.40 1.01 7.36
N PRO A 53 3.36 1.75 6.78
CA PRO A 53 3.67 1.69 5.36
C PRO A 53 4.04 0.28 4.92
N SER A 54 3.93 0.00 3.62
CA SER A 54 4.33 -1.29 3.05
C SER A 54 5.72 -1.19 2.42
N ALA A 55 6.72 -1.89 2.98
CA ALA A 55 8.08 -1.99 2.46
C ALA A 55 8.16 -3.07 1.36
N MET A 56 7.60 -2.77 0.19
CA MET A 56 7.65 -3.67 -0.96
C MET A 56 8.92 -3.46 -1.79
N GLU A 57 9.55 -4.55 -2.23
CA GLU A 57 10.77 -4.51 -3.06
C GLU A 57 10.46 -4.14 -4.51
N GLU A 58 9.35 -4.65 -5.05
CA GLU A 58 8.94 -4.43 -6.44
C GLU A 58 7.48 -4.00 -6.50
N PHE A 59 7.25 -2.86 -7.15
CA PHE A 59 5.92 -2.29 -7.37
C PHE A 59 5.46 -2.40 -8.83
N ASP A 60 6.33 -2.88 -9.73
CA ASP A 60 6.08 -2.87 -11.18
C ASP A 60 5.12 -3.99 -11.63
N ASP A 61 4.78 -4.89 -10.71
CA ASP A 61 3.86 -6.02 -10.90
C ASP A 61 2.40 -5.70 -10.60
N ASP A 62 2.10 -4.51 -10.09
CA ASP A 62 0.81 -4.18 -9.45
C ASP A 62 -0.40 -4.36 -10.39
N PHE A 63 -0.29 -3.93 -11.64
CA PHE A 63 -1.36 -4.02 -12.64
C PHE A 63 -1.54 -5.45 -13.20
N PHE A 64 -0.47 -6.22 -13.27
CA PHE A 64 -0.50 -7.59 -13.81
C PHE A 64 -0.81 -8.64 -12.73
N THR A 65 -0.74 -8.25 -11.46
CA THR A 65 -1.06 -9.11 -10.32
C THR A 65 -2.57 -9.06 -10.02
N PRO A 66 -3.25 -10.21 -9.85
CA PRO A 66 -4.63 -10.21 -9.35
C PRO A 66 -4.76 -9.45 -8.03
N LEU A 67 -5.82 -8.66 -7.87
CA LEU A 67 -5.99 -7.81 -6.69
C LEU A 67 -5.82 -8.57 -5.36
N SER A 68 -6.37 -9.77 -5.23
CA SER A 68 -6.20 -10.58 -4.02
C SER A 68 -4.74 -10.92 -3.71
N VAL A 69 -3.95 -11.23 -4.73
CA VAL A 69 -2.50 -11.48 -4.59
C VAL A 69 -1.77 -10.18 -4.26
N TRP A 70 -2.20 -9.06 -4.84
CA TRP A 70 -1.64 -7.75 -4.55
C TRP A 70 -1.88 -7.33 -3.10
N VAL A 71 -3.09 -7.58 -2.57
CA VAL A 71 -3.43 -7.33 -1.15
C VAL A 71 -2.46 -8.08 -0.24
N GLU A 72 -2.17 -9.35 -0.52
CA GLU A 72 -1.22 -10.14 0.28
C GLU A 72 0.21 -9.61 0.15
N LYS A 73 0.66 -9.22 -1.06
CA LYS A 73 1.96 -8.55 -1.23
C LYS A 73 2.07 -7.27 -0.37
N VAL A 74 0.99 -6.48 -0.28
CA VAL A 74 0.95 -5.29 0.58
C VAL A 74 1.06 -5.66 2.06
N ARG A 75 0.39 -6.73 2.51
CA ARG A 75 0.51 -7.24 3.89
C ARG A 75 1.93 -7.69 4.22
N ASP A 76 2.55 -8.45 3.33
CA ASP A 76 3.92 -8.91 3.50
C ASP A 76 4.89 -7.73 3.61
N GLY A 77 4.69 -6.69 2.79
CA GLY A 77 5.48 -5.45 2.89
C GLY A 77 5.23 -4.68 4.19
N ILE A 78 4.02 -4.67 4.73
CA ILE A 78 3.71 -4.06 6.05
C ILE A 78 4.47 -4.81 7.14
N ALA A 79 4.39 -6.14 7.15
CA ALA A 79 5.09 -6.96 8.13
C ALA A 79 6.61 -6.76 8.07
N ARG A 80 7.18 -6.66 6.86
CA ARG A 80 8.60 -6.35 6.66
C ARG A 80 8.98 -4.97 7.22
N TYR A 81 8.15 -3.96 6.98
CA TYR A 81 8.38 -2.62 7.52
C TYR A 81 8.41 -2.65 9.05
N GLU A 82 7.44 -3.32 9.67
CA GLU A 82 7.33 -3.42 11.12
C GLU A 82 8.52 -4.16 11.75
N GLU A 83 8.97 -5.25 11.12
CA GLU A 83 10.18 -5.97 11.51
C GLU A 83 11.41 -5.06 11.49
N TRP A 84 11.60 -4.31 10.41
CA TRP A 84 12.74 -3.39 10.27
C TRP A 84 12.67 -2.23 11.24
N SER A 85 11.48 -1.66 11.45
CA SER A 85 11.26 -0.59 12.42
C SER A 85 11.61 -1.06 13.83
N ALA A 86 11.09 -2.22 14.25
CA ALA A 86 11.40 -2.80 15.55
C ALA A 86 12.90 -3.10 15.70
N ARG A 87 13.55 -3.58 14.63
CA ARG A 87 14.99 -3.80 14.65
C ARG A 87 15.78 -2.50 14.82
N LEU A 88 15.38 -1.40 14.19
CA LEU A 88 16.03 -0.10 14.36
C LEU A 88 15.86 0.42 15.78
N ASP A 89 14.66 0.30 16.35
CA ASP A 89 14.37 0.68 17.73
C ASP A 89 15.29 -0.06 18.73
N THR A 90 15.50 -1.37 18.53
CA THR A 90 16.41 -2.16 19.39
C THR A 90 17.88 -1.76 19.27
N LEU A 91 18.28 -1.20 18.12
CA LEU A 91 19.64 -0.72 17.87
C LEU A 91 19.85 0.73 18.34
N GLY A 92 18.82 1.38 18.91
CA GLY A 92 18.88 2.74 19.43
C GLY A 92 19.11 3.79 18.36
N ARG A 93 18.60 3.55 17.14
CA ARG A 93 18.67 4.49 16.02
C ARG A 93 17.30 4.96 15.59
#